data_AF-A0A1Y0SYC7-F1
#
_entry.id   AF-A0A1Y0SYC7-F1
#
_cell.length_a   1.000
_cell.length_b   1.000
_cell.length_c   1.000
_cell.angle_alpha   90.00
_cell.angle_beta   90.00
_cell.angle_gamma   90.00
#
_symmetry.space_group_name_H-M   'P 1'
#
loop_
_entity.id
_entity.type
_entity.pdbx_description
1 polymer ?
#
loop_
_entity_poly.entity_id
_entity_poly.type
_entity_poly.pdbx_seq_one_letter_code
_entity_poly.pdbx_strand_id
1 'polypeptide(L)'
;MTLIQTLITDDLIIQVADRRLTNAATGMLVDDQYTKLVCWNFNFSIGFTGLARIDRAQRRSTSEWIAETICDYGLFEDGVAALARVASERVGKLPKAWPDKRLGILVAGFDGRTDPLVAEIANFEAGGPMPGDPTNFTVKRVSRLQGRAVGYRITGAGLTEKWQHQMLIQRVPRALRKPKPEGVTYAVKLMVAVQRSIAKTNSRVGTDAMAVTIPRTTFGERILAHLNGGRIMTKVDSNIIGGTGGPEFTYFDTEGFDYRQFGPHTAGNGMAVADLMSTADPDNPDYQSVSIRILKWPKPPAQSGARTQPG
;
A
#
# COMPACT_ATOMS: atom_id res chain seq x y z
N MET A 1 -11.56 4.12 11.72
CA MET A 1 -10.81 3.82 10.49
C MET A 1 -9.42 4.37 10.62
N THR A 2 -8.46 3.75 9.95
CA THR A 2 -7.04 4.14 9.90
C THR A 2 -6.80 5.18 8.82
N LEU A 3 -5.60 5.76 8.77
CA LEU A 3 -5.25 6.81 7.82
C LEU A 3 -4.37 6.27 6.69
N ILE A 4 -4.83 6.37 5.44
CA ILE A 4 -3.99 6.17 4.26
C ILE A 4 -3.79 7.52 3.58
N GLN A 5 -2.54 7.94 3.44
CA GLN A 5 -2.14 9.15 2.73
C GLN A 5 -1.51 8.76 1.41
N THR A 6 -1.96 9.34 0.30
CA THR A 6 -1.41 9.08 -1.03
C THR A 6 -1.08 10.38 -1.75
N LEU A 7 0.19 10.55 -2.08
CA LEU A 7 0.70 11.62 -2.92
C LEU A 7 0.91 11.09 -4.33
N ILE A 8 0.50 11.88 -5.31
CA ILE A 8 0.51 11.54 -6.73
C ILE A 8 1.27 12.66 -7.46
N THR A 9 2.39 12.34 -8.08
CA THR A 9 3.10 13.25 -9.00
C THR A 9 3.18 12.62 -10.39
N ASP A 10 3.78 13.34 -11.33
CA ASP A 10 4.01 12.81 -12.66
C ASP A 10 5.06 11.71 -12.68
N ASP A 11 5.95 11.65 -11.71
CA ASP A 11 7.13 10.76 -11.71
C ASP A 11 7.26 9.90 -10.44
N LEU A 12 6.35 10.06 -9.49
CA LEU A 12 6.42 9.43 -8.17
C LEU A 12 5.03 9.29 -7.53
N ILE A 13 4.77 8.11 -6.98
CA ILE A 13 3.69 7.89 -6.01
C ILE A 13 4.32 7.66 -4.65
N ILE A 14 3.72 8.25 -3.61
CA ILE A 14 4.06 7.97 -2.21
C ILE A 14 2.78 7.57 -1.49
N GLN A 15 2.77 6.40 -0.86
CA GLN A 15 1.72 6.00 0.07
C GLN A 15 2.29 5.86 1.48
N VAL A 16 1.61 6.46 2.46
CA VAL A 16 1.94 6.34 3.88
C VAL A 16 0.73 5.82 4.63
N ALA A 17 0.94 4.82 5.46
CA ALA A 17 -0.09 4.21 6.29
C ALA A 17 0.43 3.92 7.70
N ASP A 18 -0.44 4.07 8.69
CA ASP A 18 -0.15 3.59 10.04
C ASP A 18 -0.23 2.06 10.11
N ARG A 19 0.31 1.48 11.18
CA ARG A 19 0.30 0.02 11.42
C ARG A 19 -0.65 -0.45 12.52
N ARG A 20 -1.42 0.46 13.11
CA ARG A 20 -2.35 0.13 14.20
C ARG A 20 -3.60 -0.57 13.70
N LEU A 21 -3.98 -1.64 14.36
CA LEU A 21 -5.25 -2.31 14.22
C LEU A 21 -6.01 -2.20 15.54
N THR A 22 -7.19 -1.58 15.48
CA THR A 22 -8.10 -1.51 16.62
C THR A 22 -9.38 -2.28 16.35
N ASN A 23 -9.96 -2.86 17.39
CA ASN A 23 -11.30 -3.42 17.34
C ASN A 23 -12.32 -2.31 17.06
N ALA A 24 -13.14 -2.47 16.01
CA ALA A 24 -14.09 -1.44 15.60
C ALA A 24 -15.18 -1.16 16.66
N ALA A 25 -15.60 -2.19 17.41
CA ALA A 25 -16.65 -2.11 18.41
C ALA A 25 -16.15 -1.53 19.74
N THR A 26 -14.97 -1.96 20.20
CA THR A 26 -14.45 -1.54 21.52
C THR A 26 -13.43 -0.41 21.44
N GLY A 27 -12.83 -0.16 20.27
CA GLY A 27 -11.72 0.77 20.10
C GLY A 27 -10.38 0.27 20.66
N MET A 28 -10.34 -0.91 21.27
CA MET A 28 -9.13 -1.48 21.86
C MET A 28 -8.08 -1.82 20.79
N LEU A 29 -6.81 -1.66 21.14
CA LEU A 29 -5.68 -2.14 20.34
C LEU A 29 -5.75 -3.67 20.19
N VAL A 30 -5.59 -4.16 18.97
CA VAL A 30 -5.54 -5.59 18.63
C VAL A 30 -4.13 -5.97 18.18
N ASP A 31 -3.50 -5.11 17.38
CA ASP A 31 -2.15 -5.30 16.83
C ASP A 31 -1.60 -3.91 16.48
N ASP A 32 -0.32 -3.64 16.70
CA ASP A 32 0.33 -2.37 16.30
C ASP A 32 1.35 -2.56 15.17
N GLN A 33 1.55 -3.80 14.71
CA GLN A 33 2.43 -4.17 13.60
C GLN A 33 1.65 -4.62 12.35
N TYR A 34 0.39 -4.22 12.22
CA TYR A 34 -0.49 -4.66 11.14
C TYR A 34 -0.22 -3.92 9.83
N THR A 35 0.15 -4.64 8.76
CA THR A 35 0.42 -4.01 7.46
C THR A 35 -0.85 -3.65 6.69
N LYS A 36 -0.86 -2.43 6.14
CA LYS A 36 -1.97 -1.88 5.35
C LYS A 36 -1.63 -1.61 3.89
N LEU A 37 -0.39 -1.91 3.50
CA LEU A 37 0.12 -1.62 2.17
C LEU A 37 0.50 -2.91 1.43
N VAL A 38 0.25 -2.92 0.12
CA VAL A 38 0.64 -3.97 -0.82
C VAL A 38 1.37 -3.32 -2.01
N CYS A 39 2.53 -3.84 -2.37
CA CYS A 39 3.23 -3.49 -3.60
C CYS A 39 2.82 -4.47 -4.71
N TRP A 40 2.27 -3.95 -5.81
CA TRP A 40 1.78 -4.74 -6.92
C TRP A 40 2.63 -4.53 -8.19
N ASN A 41 3.15 -5.62 -8.73
CA ASN A 41 4.02 -5.68 -9.92
C ASN A 41 5.22 -4.72 -9.86
N PHE A 42 5.62 -4.26 -8.68
CA PHE A 42 6.64 -3.23 -8.50
C PHE A 42 6.34 -1.93 -9.27
N ASN A 43 5.08 -1.70 -9.63
CA ASN A 43 4.68 -0.48 -10.34
C ASN A 43 3.46 0.18 -9.70
N PHE A 44 2.86 -0.44 -8.68
CA PHE A 44 1.72 0.08 -7.96
C PHE A 44 1.89 -0.12 -6.46
N SER A 45 1.38 0.84 -5.69
CA SER A 45 1.14 0.70 -4.26
C SER A 45 -0.37 0.66 -4.04
N ILE A 46 -0.79 -0.21 -3.13
CA ILE A 46 -2.19 -0.40 -2.74
C ILE A 46 -2.27 -0.21 -1.24
N GLY A 47 -3.07 0.75 -0.79
CA GLY A 47 -3.40 0.95 0.63
C GLY A 47 -4.87 0.65 0.89
N PHE A 48 -5.20 0.22 2.11
CA PHE A 48 -6.61 0.04 2.49
C PHE A 48 -6.93 0.50 3.92
N THR A 49 -8.21 0.73 4.17
CA THR A 49 -8.77 1.10 5.48
C THR A 49 -10.13 0.46 5.68
N GLY A 50 -10.57 0.33 6.94
CA GLY A 50 -11.82 -0.32 7.29
C GLY A 50 -11.61 -1.78 7.70
N LEU A 51 -12.24 -2.72 7.00
CA LEU A 51 -12.13 -4.16 7.27
C LEU A 51 -10.67 -4.64 7.26
N ALA A 52 -10.17 -5.07 8.41
CA ALA A 52 -8.84 -5.69 8.54
C ALA A 52 -8.84 -7.21 8.25
N ARG A 53 -9.99 -7.87 8.38
CA ARG A 53 -10.14 -9.28 8.03
C ARG A 53 -11.35 -9.40 7.10
N ILE A 54 -11.20 -10.15 6.02
CA ILE A 54 -12.21 -10.27 4.95
C ILE A 54 -12.77 -11.70 4.81
N ASP A 55 -12.61 -12.51 5.86
CA ASP A 55 -13.14 -13.86 5.98
C ASP A 55 -13.88 -14.05 7.32
N ARG A 56 -14.85 -14.98 7.33
CA ARG A 56 -15.69 -15.24 8.52
C ARG A 56 -14.88 -15.70 9.73
N ALA A 57 -13.80 -16.44 9.50
CA ALA A 57 -12.97 -16.99 10.57
C ALA A 57 -11.95 -15.95 11.10
N GLN A 58 -11.89 -14.76 10.50
CA GLN A 58 -10.95 -13.68 10.83
C GLN A 58 -9.48 -14.11 10.77
N ARG A 59 -9.16 -15.12 9.97
CA ARG A 59 -7.79 -15.67 9.88
C ARG A 59 -6.94 -14.93 8.86
N ARG A 60 -7.55 -14.36 7.83
CA ARG A 60 -6.84 -13.78 6.70
C ARG A 60 -6.93 -12.26 6.74
N SER A 61 -5.76 -11.62 6.74
CA SER A 61 -5.68 -10.16 6.64
C SER A 61 -6.22 -9.69 5.30
N THR A 62 -6.78 -8.48 5.29
CA THR A 62 -7.20 -7.84 4.05
C THR A 62 -6.01 -7.59 3.12
N SER A 63 -4.82 -7.28 3.66
CA SER A 63 -3.58 -7.12 2.85
C SER A 63 -3.16 -8.42 2.16
N GLU A 64 -3.18 -9.57 2.86
CA GLU A 64 -2.90 -10.88 2.24
C GLU A 64 -3.91 -11.20 1.14
N TRP A 65 -5.20 -10.97 1.42
CA TRP A 65 -6.25 -11.18 0.43
C TRP A 65 -6.06 -10.30 -0.81
N ILE A 66 -5.74 -9.02 -0.65
CA ILE A 66 -5.42 -8.11 -1.76
C ILE A 66 -4.25 -8.69 -2.55
N ALA A 67 -3.14 -9.02 -1.90
CA ALA A 67 -1.93 -9.53 -2.56
C ALA A 67 -2.19 -10.81 -3.35
N GLU A 68 -2.87 -11.80 -2.77
CA GLU A 68 -3.22 -13.04 -3.46
C GLU A 68 -4.22 -12.82 -4.60
N THR A 69 -5.09 -11.81 -4.51
CA THR A 69 -6.03 -11.46 -5.58
C THR A 69 -5.29 -10.82 -6.74
N ILE A 70 -4.49 -9.77 -6.49
CA ILE A 70 -3.87 -9.00 -7.59
C ILE A 70 -2.65 -9.65 -8.22
N CYS A 71 -2.05 -10.67 -7.58
CA CYS A 71 -0.85 -11.32 -8.13
C CYS A 71 -1.06 -11.95 -9.51
N ASP A 72 -2.29 -12.33 -9.85
CA ASP A 72 -2.65 -12.92 -11.15
C ASP A 72 -2.91 -11.88 -12.24
N TYR A 73 -2.90 -10.60 -11.91
CA TYR A 73 -3.28 -9.52 -12.82
C TYR A 73 -2.05 -8.67 -13.18
N GLY A 74 -1.75 -8.60 -14.47
CA GLY A 74 -0.69 -7.75 -15.01
C GLY A 74 -1.14 -6.32 -15.28
N LEU A 75 -2.40 -6.14 -15.66
CA LEU A 75 -2.97 -4.88 -16.11
C LEU A 75 -3.73 -4.16 -14.98
N PHE A 76 -3.59 -2.83 -14.92
CA PHE A 76 -4.21 -1.99 -13.91
C PHE A 76 -5.74 -2.16 -13.84
N GLU A 77 -6.41 -2.01 -14.99
CA GLU A 77 -7.86 -2.12 -15.11
C GLU A 77 -8.39 -3.46 -14.61
N ASP A 78 -7.76 -4.55 -15.02
CA ASP A 78 -8.19 -5.91 -14.66
C ASP A 78 -7.99 -6.17 -13.17
N GLY A 79 -6.85 -5.76 -12.61
CA GLY A 79 -6.60 -5.90 -11.17
C GLY A 79 -7.56 -5.08 -10.31
N VAL A 80 -7.85 -3.84 -10.71
CA VAL A 80 -8.84 -2.98 -10.03
C VAL A 80 -10.25 -3.58 -10.11
N ALA A 81 -10.67 -4.04 -11.29
CA ALA A 81 -11.97 -4.68 -11.47
C ALA A 81 -12.08 -5.98 -10.65
N ALA A 82 -11.02 -6.78 -10.61
CA ALA A 82 -10.94 -7.99 -9.81
C ALA A 82 -11.05 -7.69 -8.31
N LEU A 83 -10.34 -6.67 -7.82
CA LEU A 83 -10.44 -6.25 -6.42
C LEU A 83 -11.87 -5.84 -6.05
N ALA A 84 -12.53 -5.02 -6.87
CA ALA A 84 -13.90 -4.58 -6.62
C ALA A 84 -14.87 -5.77 -6.58
N ARG A 85 -14.83 -6.64 -7.59
CA ARG A 85 -15.68 -7.83 -7.67
C ARG A 85 -15.47 -8.76 -6.47
N VAL A 86 -14.21 -9.10 -6.17
CA VAL A 86 -13.90 -10.03 -5.08
C VAL A 86 -14.20 -9.38 -3.71
N ALA A 87 -14.05 -8.07 -3.55
CA ALA A 87 -14.47 -7.36 -2.35
C ALA A 87 -15.98 -7.51 -2.11
N SER A 88 -16.80 -7.25 -3.13
CA SER A 88 -18.26 -7.44 -3.09
C SER A 88 -18.63 -8.87 -2.68
N GLU A 89 -18.04 -9.88 -3.31
CA GLU A 89 -18.29 -11.29 -3.01
C GLU A 89 -17.92 -11.65 -1.55
N ARG A 90 -16.78 -11.16 -1.07
CA ARG A 90 -16.28 -11.48 0.27
C ARG A 90 -17.09 -10.79 1.35
N VAL A 91 -17.39 -9.50 1.17
CA VAL A 91 -18.22 -8.74 2.11
C VAL A 91 -19.66 -9.27 2.15
N GLY A 92 -20.21 -9.70 1.00
CA GLY A 92 -21.51 -10.36 0.94
C GLY A 92 -21.56 -11.68 1.72
N LYS A 93 -20.43 -12.37 1.87
CA LYS A 93 -20.32 -13.58 2.69
C LYS A 93 -20.21 -13.28 4.18
N LEU A 94 -19.90 -12.06 4.62
CA LEU A 94 -19.80 -11.75 6.05
C LEU A 94 -21.18 -11.78 6.75
N PRO A 95 -21.27 -12.25 8.01
CA PRO A 95 -22.50 -12.22 8.80
C PRO A 95 -23.21 -10.88 8.76
N LYS A 96 -24.55 -10.87 8.81
CA LYS A 96 -25.34 -9.61 8.88
C LYS A 96 -24.99 -8.80 10.13
N ALA A 97 -24.74 -9.47 11.25
CA ALA A 97 -24.34 -8.87 12.52
C ALA A 97 -22.87 -8.39 12.57
N TRP A 98 -22.14 -8.42 11.46
CA TRP A 98 -20.75 -7.93 11.44
C TRP A 98 -20.74 -6.41 11.74
N PRO A 99 -19.99 -5.93 12.75
CA PRO A 99 -20.17 -4.57 13.28
C PRO A 99 -19.93 -3.46 12.26
N ASP A 100 -18.91 -3.61 11.41
CA ASP A 100 -18.55 -2.61 10.40
C ASP A 100 -18.01 -3.32 9.16
N LYS A 101 -18.69 -3.15 8.03
CA LYS A 101 -18.33 -3.77 6.74
C LYS A 101 -17.68 -2.80 5.77
N ARG A 102 -17.35 -1.58 6.21
CA ARG A 102 -16.75 -0.57 5.36
C ARG A 102 -15.33 -0.97 4.98
N LEU A 103 -15.00 -0.87 3.70
CA LEU A 103 -13.69 -1.14 3.15
C LEU A 103 -13.41 -0.14 2.04
N GLY A 104 -12.25 0.51 2.11
CA GLY A 104 -11.75 1.42 1.09
C GLY A 104 -10.36 0.97 0.71
N ILE A 105 -10.11 0.84 -0.58
CA ILE A 105 -8.84 0.42 -1.18
C ILE A 105 -8.42 1.50 -2.17
N LEU A 106 -7.19 1.97 -2.07
CA LEU A 106 -6.63 2.97 -2.96
C LEU A 106 -5.40 2.40 -3.66
N VAL A 107 -5.52 2.20 -4.98
CA VAL A 107 -4.45 1.74 -5.86
C VAL A 107 -3.84 2.96 -6.55
N ALA A 108 -2.52 3.10 -6.53
CA ALA A 108 -1.82 4.20 -7.20
C ALA A 108 -0.47 3.72 -7.77
N GLY A 109 -0.16 4.09 -9.01
CA GLY A 109 1.08 3.69 -9.65
C GLY A 109 1.19 4.06 -11.12
N PHE A 110 2.02 3.30 -11.83
CA PHE A 110 2.35 3.48 -13.24
C PHE A 110 2.36 2.14 -13.97
N ASP A 111 2.10 2.11 -15.28
CA ASP A 111 2.27 0.90 -16.10
C ASP A 111 2.90 1.17 -17.47
N GLY A 112 3.57 2.31 -17.62
CA GLY A 112 4.17 2.76 -18.88
C GLY A 112 3.34 3.81 -19.62
N ARG A 113 2.07 4.02 -19.24
CA ARG A 113 1.28 5.18 -19.68
C ARG A 113 1.85 6.49 -19.15
N THR A 114 1.58 7.61 -19.83
CA THR A 114 2.07 8.96 -19.47
C THR A 114 1.50 9.46 -18.15
N ASP A 115 0.24 9.17 -17.87
CA ASP A 115 -0.42 9.65 -16.65
C ASP A 115 -0.30 8.62 -15.51
N PRO A 116 -0.17 9.07 -14.24
CA PRO A 116 -0.32 8.19 -13.10
C PRO A 116 -1.72 7.58 -13.07
N LEU A 117 -1.79 6.32 -12.66
CA LEU A 117 -3.02 5.57 -12.59
C LEU A 117 -3.43 5.44 -11.14
N VAL A 118 -4.63 5.92 -10.84
CA VAL A 118 -5.15 5.91 -9.48
C VAL A 118 -6.62 5.52 -9.49
N ALA A 119 -6.97 4.55 -8.65
CA ALA A 119 -8.34 4.09 -8.47
C ALA A 119 -8.64 3.92 -6.99
N GLU A 120 -9.79 4.44 -6.57
CA GLU A 120 -10.38 4.19 -5.27
C GLU A 120 -11.52 3.20 -5.42
N ILE A 121 -11.47 2.12 -4.64
CA ILE A 121 -12.47 1.06 -4.59
C ILE A 121 -13.07 1.12 -3.19
N ALA A 122 -14.33 1.51 -3.08
CA ALA A 122 -14.95 1.67 -1.77
C ALA A 122 -16.45 1.36 -1.80
N ASN A 123 -16.93 0.77 -0.71
CA ASN A 123 -18.35 0.59 -0.43
C ASN A 123 -18.90 1.65 0.53
N PHE A 124 -18.17 2.76 0.75
CA PHE A 124 -18.60 3.86 1.61
C PHE A 124 -17.99 5.17 1.11
N GLU A 125 -18.55 6.29 1.58
CA GLU A 125 -17.98 7.61 1.37
C GLU A 125 -17.38 8.12 2.68
N ALA A 126 -16.13 8.62 2.63
CA ALA A 126 -15.46 9.14 3.82
C ALA A 126 -16.23 10.35 4.38
N GLY A 127 -16.66 10.25 5.65
CA GLY A 127 -17.52 11.26 6.29
C GLY A 127 -18.99 11.20 5.89
N GLY A 128 -19.37 10.31 4.97
CA GLY A 128 -20.75 10.04 4.59
C GLY A 128 -21.48 9.10 5.56
N PRO A 129 -22.81 8.91 5.37
CA PRO A 129 -23.58 7.96 6.16
C PRO A 129 -23.10 6.52 5.94
N MET A 130 -23.53 5.61 6.81
CA MET A 130 -23.29 4.17 6.59
C MET A 130 -23.89 3.74 5.25
N PRO A 131 -23.20 2.88 4.48
CA PRO A 131 -23.70 2.47 3.18
C PRO A 131 -24.98 1.64 3.32
N GLY A 132 -25.98 1.94 2.48
CA GLY A 132 -27.24 1.20 2.43
C GLY A 132 -27.04 -0.26 2.00
N ASP A 133 -26.08 -0.51 1.11
CA ASP A 133 -25.64 -1.86 0.73
C ASP A 133 -24.11 -1.98 0.88
N PRO A 134 -23.61 -2.71 1.90
CA PRO A 134 -22.17 -2.88 2.11
C PRO A 134 -21.51 -3.79 1.06
N THR A 135 -22.28 -4.44 0.18
CA THR A 135 -21.73 -5.28 -0.90
C THR A 135 -21.48 -4.51 -2.19
N ASN A 136 -22.01 -3.29 -2.31
CA ASN A 136 -21.86 -2.47 -3.48
C ASN A 136 -20.55 -1.66 -3.43
N PHE A 137 -19.51 -2.17 -4.09
CA PHE A 137 -18.24 -1.45 -4.24
C PHE A 137 -18.24 -0.60 -5.50
N THR A 138 -17.99 0.69 -5.32
CA THR A 138 -17.79 1.63 -6.43
C THR A 138 -16.31 1.75 -6.76
N VAL A 139 -16.00 1.87 -8.04
CA VAL A 139 -14.64 2.17 -8.53
C VAL A 139 -14.63 3.61 -9.04
N LYS A 140 -13.90 4.48 -8.36
CA LYS A 140 -13.71 5.87 -8.76
C LYS A 140 -12.28 6.03 -9.29
N ARG A 141 -12.15 6.37 -10.58
CA ARG A 141 -10.85 6.77 -11.14
C ARG A 141 -10.50 8.15 -10.59
N VAL A 142 -9.26 8.29 -10.15
CA VAL A 142 -8.77 9.51 -9.54
C VAL A 142 -7.75 10.14 -10.48
N SER A 143 -8.12 11.28 -11.07
CA SER A 143 -7.17 12.09 -11.82
C SER A 143 -6.51 13.12 -10.90
N ARG A 144 -5.25 13.47 -11.21
CA ARG A 144 -4.62 14.67 -10.67
C ARG A 144 -5.39 15.90 -11.20
N LEU A 145 -5.65 16.87 -10.34
CA LEU A 145 -6.25 18.14 -10.77
C LEU A 145 -5.31 18.85 -11.74
N GLN A 146 -5.82 19.25 -12.91
CA GLN A 146 -5.07 20.01 -13.90
C GLN A 146 -4.42 21.25 -13.27
N GLY A 147 -3.18 21.55 -13.65
CA GLY A 147 -2.42 22.71 -13.17
C GLY A 147 -1.79 22.54 -11.78
N ARG A 148 -1.99 21.41 -11.08
CA ARG A 148 -1.29 21.13 -9.81
C ARG A 148 -0.11 20.20 -10.03
N ALA A 149 1.05 20.57 -9.48
CA ALA A 149 2.25 19.74 -9.49
C ALA A 149 2.03 18.39 -8.77
N VAL A 150 1.14 18.35 -7.78
CA VAL A 150 0.79 17.14 -7.04
C VAL A 150 -0.72 16.94 -6.95
N GLY A 151 -1.14 15.68 -6.98
CA GLY A 151 -2.43 15.21 -6.47
C GLY A 151 -2.23 14.65 -5.07
N TYR A 152 -3.23 14.82 -4.20
CA TYR A 152 -3.18 14.27 -2.86
C TYR A 152 -4.53 13.66 -2.50
N ARG A 153 -4.52 12.46 -1.92
CA ARG A 153 -5.70 11.70 -1.52
C ARG A 153 -5.53 11.15 -0.12
N ILE A 154 -6.64 11.13 0.60
CA ILE A 154 -6.75 10.52 1.92
C ILE A 154 -7.91 9.55 1.88
N THR A 155 -7.67 8.36 2.42
CA THR A 155 -8.71 7.34 2.56
C THR A 155 -8.76 6.91 4.03
N GLY A 156 -9.96 6.94 4.62
CA GLY A 156 -10.20 6.54 6.01
C GLY A 156 -10.32 7.72 6.98
N ALA A 157 -9.47 7.78 8.01
CA ALA A 157 -9.47 8.89 8.97
C ALA A 157 -9.22 10.22 8.23
N GLY A 158 -10.07 11.22 8.46
CA GLY A 158 -9.91 12.55 7.88
C GLY A 158 -8.79 13.34 8.56
N LEU A 159 -8.32 14.39 7.89
CA LEU A 159 -7.54 15.42 8.55
C LEU A 159 -8.47 16.26 9.43
N THR A 160 -8.04 16.57 10.64
CA THR A 160 -8.84 17.30 11.63
C THR A 160 -8.49 18.79 11.64
N GLU A 161 -7.27 19.15 11.24
CA GLU A 161 -6.74 20.50 11.42
C GLU A 161 -6.26 21.13 10.11
N LYS A 162 -6.52 22.42 9.94
CA LYS A 162 -6.16 23.18 8.73
C LYS A 162 -4.67 23.10 8.37
N TRP A 163 -3.79 23.09 9.38
CA TRP A 163 -2.36 23.03 9.14
C TRP A 163 -1.93 21.66 8.57
N GLN A 164 -2.63 20.57 8.93
CA GLN A 164 -2.36 19.23 8.37
C GLN A 164 -2.58 19.24 6.87
N HIS A 165 -3.70 19.84 6.42
CA HIS A 165 -3.95 20.07 5.01
C HIS A 165 -2.82 20.91 4.38
N GLN A 166 -2.48 22.05 4.99
CA GLN A 166 -1.44 22.96 4.48
C GLN A 166 -0.06 22.28 4.35
N MET A 167 0.34 21.42 5.30
CA MET A 167 1.57 20.65 5.20
C MET A 167 1.59 19.80 3.93
N LEU A 168 0.49 19.08 3.67
CA LEU A 168 0.39 18.14 2.56
C LEU A 168 0.26 18.85 1.21
N ILE A 169 -0.47 19.97 1.14
CA ILE A 169 -0.68 20.69 -0.13
C ILE A 169 0.42 21.72 -0.45
N GLN A 170 1.20 22.19 0.52
CA GLN A 170 2.22 23.23 0.30
C GLN A 170 3.64 22.78 0.63
N ARG A 171 3.87 22.08 1.75
CA ARG A 171 5.23 21.74 2.19
C ARG A 171 5.75 20.48 1.54
N VAL A 172 4.92 19.43 1.42
CA VAL A 172 5.29 18.20 0.71
C VAL A 172 5.69 18.48 -0.75
N PRO A 173 4.95 19.27 -1.55
CA PRO A 173 5.38 19.61 -2.90
C PRO A 173 6.68 20.41 -2.96
N ARG A 174 6.92 21.29 -1.98
CA ARG A 174 8.18 22.04 -1.88
C ARG A 174 9.35 21.11 -1.51
N ALA A 175 9.12 20.11 -0.66
CA ALA A 175 10.11 19.09 -0.32
C ALA A 175 10.57 18.33 -1.58
N LEU A 176 9.64 17.94 -2.43
CA LEU A 176 9.92 17.22 -3.67
C LEU A 176 10.69 18.04 -4.73
N ARG A 177 10.82 19.35 -4.57
CA ARG A 177 11.67 20.20 -5.43
C ARG A 177 13.15 20.11 -5.07
N LYS A 178 13.48 19.59 -3.89
CA LYS A 178 14.87 19.34 -3.51
C LYS A 178 15.44 18.18 -4.32
N PRO A 179 16.77 18.09 -4.49
CA PRO A 179 17.40 16.95 -5.14
C PRO A 179 16.96 15.62 -4.53
N LYS A 180 16.76 14.61 -5.38
CA LYS A 180 16.61 13.22 -4.93
C LYS A 180 17.98 12.71 -4.45
N PRO A 181 18.05 11.86 -3.41
CA PRO A 181 16.94 11.26 -2.63
C PRO A 181 16.34 12.12 -1.51
N GLU A 182 17.00 13.19 -1.10
CA GLU A 182 16.64 13.96 0.10
C GLU A 182 15.22 14.54 0.06
N GLY A 183 14.80 15.05 -1.09
CA GLY A 183 13.46 15.62 -1.26
C GLY A 183 12.34 14.63 -0.99
N VAL A 184 12.51 13.38 -1.44
CA VAL A 184 11.54 12.29 -1.23
C VAL A 184 11.50 11.89 0.24
N THR A 185 12.68 11.69 0.85
CA THR A 185 12.79 11.37 2.27
C THR A 185 12.12 12.44 3.13
N TYR A 186 12.35 13.72 2.83
CA TYR A 186 11.73 14.82 3.58
C TYR A 186 10.21 14.88 3.36
N ALA A 187 9.73 14.65 2.13
CA ALA A 187 8.30 14.56 1.83
C ALA A 187 7.60 13.45 2.65
N VAL A 188 8.20 12.26 2.71
CA VAL A 188 7.68 11.13 3.50
C VAL A 188 7.67 11.47 4.99
N LYS A 189 8.77 12.03 5.52
CA LYS A 189 8.84 12.44 6.93
C LYS A 189 7.75 13.46 7.30
N LEU A 190 7.41 14.38 6.41
CA LEU A 190 6.28 15.31 6.61
C LEU A 190 4.92 14.59 6.64
N MET A 191 4.68 13.62 5.75
CA MET A 191 3.45 12.82 5.74
C MET A 191 3.33 11.97 7.03
N VAL A 192 4.44 11.36 7.47
CA VAL A 192 4.50 10.62 8.74
C VAL A 192 4.22 11.54 9.93
N ALA A 193 4.77 12.76 9.94
CA ALA A 193 4.50 13.74 10.99
C ALA A 193 3.01 14.12 11.06
N VAL A 194 2.33 14.26 9.91
CA VAL A 194 0.88 14.48 9.87
C VAL A 194 0.11 13.29 10.45
N GLN A 195 0.48 12.05 10.08
CA GLN A 195 -0.13 10.84 10.65
C GLN A 195 0.02 10.81 12.18
N ARG A 196 1.23 11.05 12.69
CA ARG A 196 1.52 11.06 14.13
C ARG A 196 0.74 12.14 14.86
N SER A 197 0.51 13.29 14.22
CA SER A 197 -0.37 14.30 14.79
C SER A 197 -1.82 13.82 14.92
N ILE A 198 -2.32 13.06 13.94
CA ILE A 198 -3.68 12.51 13.99
C ILE A 198 -3.77 11.43 15.06
N ALA A 199 -2.72 10.61 15.24
CA ALA A 199 -2.65 9.61 16.29
C ALA A 199 -2.78 10.19 17.71
N LYS A 200 -2.40 11.46 17.92
CA LYS A 200 -2.58 12.16 19.21
C LYS A 200 -4.04 12.41 19.58
N THR A 201 -4.91 12.56 18.59
CA THR A 201 -6.34 12.88 18.81
C THR A 201 -7.26 11.72 18.41
N ASN A 202 -6.75 10.71 17.71
CA ASN A 202 -7.49 9.54 17.27
C ASN A 202 -6.72 8.26 17.57
N SER A 203 -7.12 7.57 18.64
CA SER A 203 -6.49 6.32 19.11
C SER A 203 -6.52 5.17 18.09
N ARG A 204 -7.36 5.26 17.05
CA ARG A 204 -7.44 4.27 15.96
C ARG A 204 -6.34 4.42 14.92
N VAL A 205 -5.53 5.48 14.98
CA VAL A 205 -4.37 5.71 14.11
C VAL A 205 -3.10 5.47 14.92
N GLY A 206 -2.21 4.64 14.40
CA GLY A 206 -0.91 4.35 15.01
C GLY A 206 0.12 5.46 14.82
N THR A 207 1.09 5.51 15.72
CA THR A 207 2.24 6.43 15.65
C THR A 207 3.35 5.86 14.76
N ASP A 208 3.44 4.53 14.63
CA ASP A 208 4.31 3.85 13.68
C ASP A 208 3.75 3.96 12.27
N ALA A 209 4.63 4.16 11.30
CA ALA A 209 4.24 4.37 9.91
C ALA A 209 5.07 3.50 8.96
N MET A 210 4.42 3.10 7.87
CA MET A 210 5.08 2.53 6.71
C MET A 210 4.88 3.47 5.53
N ALA A 211 5.95 3.71 4.79
CA ALA A 211 5.90 4.40 3.52
C ALA A 211 6.29 3.46 2.39
N VAL A 212 5.60 3.56 1.25
CA VAL A 212 5.97 2.94 -0.02
C VAL A 212 6.08 4.04 -1.06
N THR A 213 7.19 4.05 -1.79
CA THR A 213 7.40 4.96 -2.92
C THR A 213 7.50 4.17 -4.21
N ILE A 214 6.72 4.56 -5.21
CA ILE A 214 6.76 3.96 -6.55
C ILE A 214 7.22 5.05 -7.51
N PRO A 215 8.45 5.01 -8.03
CA PRO A 215 8.88 5.92 -9.08
C PRO A 215 8.26 5.52 -10.43
N ARG A 216 8.11 6.50 -11.32
CA ARG A 216 7.89 6.20 -12.73
C ARG A 216 9.19 5.65 -13.31
N THR A 217 9.12 4.43 -13.81
CA THR A 217 10.22 3.79 -14.52
C THR A 217 9.95 3.81 -16.03
N THR A 218 10.99 4.04 -16.81
CA THR A 218 10.96 3.84 -18.26
C THR A 218 10.91 2.34 -18.59
N PHE A 219 10.50 1.98 -19.80
CA PHE A 219 10.39 0.58 -20.22
C PHE A 219 11.72 -0.19 -20.07
N GLY A 220 12.86 0.45 -20.37
CA GLY A 220 14.19 -0.16 -20.19
C GLY A 220 14.54 -0.41 -18.73
N GLU A 221 14.21 0.54 -17.83
CA GLU A 221 14.38 0.37 -16.38
C GLU A 221 13.44 -0.71 -15.82
N ARG A 222 12.23 -0.86 -16.38
CA ARG A 222 11.29 -1.93 -16.01
C ARG A 222 11.82 -3.30 -16.39
N ILE A 223 12.41 -3.44 -17.58
CA ILE A 223 13.05 -4.69 -18.01
C ILE A 223 14.20 -5.03 -17.07
N LEU A 224 15.09 -4.08 -16.78
CA LEU A 224 16.20 -4.32 -15.84
C LEU A 224 15.69 -4.63 -14.42
N ALA A 225 14.66 -3.95 -13.96
CA ALA A 225 14.02 -4.25 -12.68
C ALA A 225 13.43 -5.65 -12.67
N HIS A 226 12.77 -6.09 -13.75
CA HIS A 226 12.21 -7.46 -13.87
C HIS A 226 13.30 -8.53 -14.01
N LEU A 227 14.35 -8.28 -14.80
CA LEU A 227 15.50 -9.18 -14.97
C LEU A 227 16.33 -9.31 -13.70
N ASN A 228 16.41 -8.26 -12.88
CA ASN A 228 17.00 -8.29 -11.53
C ASN A 228 16.05 -8.87 -10.46
N GLY A 229 14.91 -9.43 -10.89
CA GLY A 229 13.98 -10.19 -10.05
C GLY A 229 12.83 -9.38 -9.44
N GLY A 230 12.61 -8.13 -9.87
CA GLY A 230 11.57 -7.26 -9.33
C GLY A 230 11.77 -7.04 -7.84
N ARG A 231 12.55 -6.04 -7.45
CA ARG A 231 12.87 -5.82 -6.02
C ARG A 231 12.18 -4.57 -5.54
N ILE A 232 11.35 -4.71 -4.50
CA ILE A 232 11.06 -3.60 -3.61
C ILE A 232 12.21 -3.52 -2.61
N MET A 233 12.83 -2.34 -2.49
CA MET A 233 14.05 -2.18 -1.70
C MET A 233 13.80 -1.41 -0.41
N THR A 234 14.59 -1.69 0.61
CA THR A 234 14.65 -0.89 1.83
C THR A 234 16.10 -0.77 2.27
N LYS A 235 16.46 0.39 2.83
CA LYS A 235 17.73 0.56 3.53
C LYS A 235 17.51 0.16 4.98
N VAL A 236 18.14 -0.94 5.39
CA VAL A 236 17.94 -1.50 6.74
C VAL A 236 18.76 -0.77 7.80
N ASP A 237 19.68 0.10 7.36
CA ASP A 237 20.60 0.91 8.17
C ASP A 237 20.20 2.39 8.24
N SER A 238 19.17 2.82 7.50
CA SER A 238 18.74 4.22 7.47
C SER A 238 17.28 4.40 7.08
N ASN A 239 16.67 5.50 7.55
CA ASN A 239 15.34 5.92 7.11
C ASN A 239 15.36 6.77 5.82
N ILE A 240 16.44 6.66 5.04
CA ILE A 240 16.61 7.37 3.77
C ILE A 240 16.03 6.51 2.67
N ILE A 241 15.14 7.11 1.88
CA ILE A 241 14.62 6.51 0.65
C ILE A 241 15.71 6.76 -0.41
N GLY A 242 16.41 5.71 -0.81
CA GLY A 242 17.63 5.74 -1.62
C GLY A 242 17.48 6.35 -3.00
N GLY A 243 16.26 6.44 -3.54
CA GLY A 243 16.01 7.02 -4.86
C GLY A 243 16.65 6.21 -5.99
N THR A 244 16.71 4.91 -5.79
CA THR A 244 17.38 3.90 -6.64
C THR A 244 16.76 3.69 -8.02
N GLY A 245 15.66 4.39 -8.32
CA GLY A 245 14.88 4.20 -9.55
C GLY A 245 13.89 3.03 -9.48
N GLY A 246 13.91 2.21 -8.42
CA GLY A 246 12.91 1.16 -8.17
C GLY A 246 11.93 1.53 -7.05
N PRO A 247 10.87 0.73 -6.84
CA PRO A 247 10.04 0.83 -5.66
C PRO A 247 10.81 0.64 -4.37
N GLU A 248 10.50 1.47 -3.39
CA GLU A 248 11.15 1.42 -2.08
C GLU A 248 10.12 1.47 -0.96
N PHE A 249 10.49 0.95 0.20
CA PHE A 249 9.73 1.11 1.42
C PHE A 249 10.62 1.48 2.60
N THR A 250 10.02 2.16 3.57
CA THR A 250 10.68 2.52 4.82
C THR A 250 9.69 2.41 5.96
N TYR A 251 10.14 1.82 7.07
CA TYR A 251 9.42 1.79 8.33
C TYR A 251 9.90 2.93 9.24
N PHE A 252 8.94 3.61 9.88
CA PHE A 252 9.18 4.72 10.78
C PHE A 252 8.63 4.36 12.15
N ASP A 253 9.51 3.90 13.03
CA ASP A 253 9.20 3.64 14.43
C ASP A 253 8.95 4.95 15.19
N THR A 254 7.96 4.94 16.07
CA THR A 254 7.67 6.04 17.00
C THR A 254 8.87 6.39 17.87
N GLU A 255 9.64 5.38 18.29
CA GLU A 255 10.81 5.52 19.16
C GLU A 255 12.07 5.96 18.41
N GLY A 256 12.07 5.90 17.07
CA GLY A 256 13.16 6.42 16.25
C GLY A 256 13.43 5.59 15.01
N PHE A 257 14.72 5.39 14.73
CA PHE A 257 15.14 4.46 13.70
C PHE A 257 15.27 3.07 14.30
N ASP A 258 14.72 2.07 13.63
CA ASP A 258 14.81 0.66 14.01
C ASP A 258 15.56 -0.10 12.91
N TYR A 259 16.57 -0.89 13.29
CA TYR A 259 17.26 -1.79 12.37
C TYR A 259 16.38 -2.95 11.91
N ARG A 260 15.16 -3.09 12.47
CA ARG A 260 14.10 -3.94 11.97
C ARG A 260 13.13 -3.13 11.11
N GLN A 261 13.15 -3.41 9.82
CA GLN A 261 12.26 -2.81 8.83
C GLN A 261 11.14 -3.78 8.46
N PHE A 262 9.89 -3.32 8.55
CA PHE A 262 8.74 -4.06 8.05
C PHE A 262 8.32 -3.55 6.68
N GLY A 263 8.06 -4.46 5.75
CA GLY A 263 7.69 -4.17 4.36
C GLY A 263 6.21 -4.40 4.05
N PRO A 264 5.73 -3.86 2.92
CA PRO A 264 4.39 -4.15 2.43
C PRO A 264 4.31 -5.63 2.01
N HIS A 265 3.09 -6.16 1.90
CA HIS A 265 2.93 -7.41 1.15
C HIS A 265 3.28 -7.14 -0.31
N THR A 266 3.82 -8.13 -1.01
CA THR A 266 4.24 -7.98 -2.40
C THR A 266 3.52 -8.98 -3.25
N ALA A 267 3.08 -8.58 -4.42
CA ALA A 267 2.42 -9.49 -5.34
C ALA A 267 2.59 -9.11 -6.81
N GLY A 268 2.68 -10.13 -7.64
CA GLY A 268 2.87 -10.01 -9.08
C GLY A 268 3.35 -11.31 -9.70
N ASN A 269 3.16 -11.45 -11.01
CA ASN A 269 3.59 -12.64 -11.77
C ASN A 269 3.09 -13.98 -11.17
N GLY A 270 1.86 -14.00 -10.67
CA GLY A 270 1.25 -15.17 -10.02
C GLY A 270 1.77 -15.50 -8.62
N MET A 271 2.72 -14.70 -8.09
CA MET A 271 3.30 -14.86 -6.76
C MET A 271 2.74 -13.82 -5.78
N ALA A 272 2.47 -14.23 -4.55
CA ALA A 272 2.13 -13.32 -3.46
C ALA A 272 2.95 -13.66 -2.21
N VAL A 273 3.49 -12.63 -1.57
CA VAL A 273 4.39 -12.72 -0.42
C VAL A 273 3.92 -11.76 0.67
N ALA A 274 3.95 -12.24 1.91
CA ALA A 274 3.62 -11.51 3.12
C ALA A 274 4.80 -11.40 4.07
N ASP A 275 4.62 -10.62 5.14
CA ASP A 275 5.54 -10.49 6.27
C ASP A 275 6.99 -10.22 5.85
N LEU A 276 7.17 -9.39 4.82
CA LEU A 276 8.49 -8.91 4.44
C LEU A 276 9.08 -8.17 5.63
N MET A 277 10.19 -8.69 6.14
CA MET A 277 10.92 -8.12 7.26
C MET A 277 12.40 -8.18 6.94
N SER A 278 13.07 -7.05 7.12
CA SER A 278 14.52 -6.95 7.00
C SER A 278 15.08 -6.53 8.35
N THR A 279 16.15 -7.17 8.80
CA THR A 279 16.86 -6.81 10.03
C THR A 279 18.33 -6.63 9.74
N ALA A 280 18.96 -5.66 10.39
CA ALA A 280 20.41 -5.49 10.39
C ALA A 280 20.95 -5.58 11.82
N ASP A 281 22.18 -6.06 11.97
CA ASP A 281 22.90 -6.02 13.25
C ASP A 281 23.26 -4.56 13.58
N PRO A 282 22.86 -4.01 14.74
CA PRO A 282 23.20 -2.64 15.14
C PRO A 282 24.71 -2.38 15.25
N ASP A 283 25.49 -3.40 15.62
CA ASP A 283 26.94 -3.30 15.77
C ASP A 283 27.67 -3.55 14.43
N ASN A 284 27.00 -4.20 13.47
CA ASN A 284 27.50 -4.39 12.12
C ASN A 284 26.38 -4.32 11.07
N PRO A 285 25.98 -3.12 10.62
CA PRO A 285 24.84 -2.92 9.74
C PRO A 285 24.91 -3.61 8.36
N ASP A 286 26.09 -4.10 7.98
CA ASP A 286 26.28 -4.91 6.77
C ASP A 286 25.74 -6.35 6.94
N TYR A 287 25.58 -6.82 8.17
CA TYR A 287 24.96 -8.11 8.48
C TYR A 287 23.44 -8.00 8.48
N GLN A 288 22.88 -8.19 7.28
CA GLN A 288 21.46 -8.06 7.03
C GLN A 288 20.80 -9.41 6.77
N SER A 289 19.61 -9.61 7.32
CA SER A 289 18.75 -10.75 7.00
C SER A 289 17.40 -10.28 6.51
N VAL A 290 16.85 -10.98 5.51
CA VAL A 290 15.51 -10.74 4.98
C VAL A 290 14.69 -12.00 5.14
N SER A 291 13.51 -11.87 5.73
CA SER A 291 12.52 -12.95 5.84
C SER A 291 11.24 -12.57 5.10
N ILE A 292 10.62 -13.58 4.49
CA ILE A 292 9.35 -13.46 3.81
C ILE A 292 8.49 -14.70 4.09
N ARG A 293 7.17 -14.55 4.01
CA ARG A 293 6.22 -15.68 4.00
C ARG A 293 5.52 -15.77 2.65
N ILE A 294 5.64 -16.91 1.99
CA ILE A 294 4.96 -17.13 0.71
C ILE A 294 3.47 -17.39 0.99
N LEU A 295 2.60 -16.55 0.40
CA LEU A 295 1.15 -16.76 0.42
C LEU A 295 0.72 -17.62 -0.77
N LYS A 296 1.34 -17.37 -1.93
CA LYS A 296 1.01 -18.03 -3.19
C LYS A 296 2.24 -18.09 -4.07
N TRP A 297 2.43 -19.25 -4.69
CA TRP A 297 3.49 -19.50 -5.66
C TRP A 297 2.92 -19.60 -7.09
N PRO A 298 3.63 -19.13 -8.13
CA PRO A 298 3.20 -19.29 -9.50
C PRO A 298 2.99 -20.76 -9.84
N LYS A 299 1.92 -21.07 -10.56
CA LYS A 299 1.73 -22.43 -11.10
C LYS A 299 2.76 -22.65 -12.20
N PRO A 300 3.40 -23.84 -12.27
CA PRO A 300 4.25 -24.17 -13.41
C PRO A 300 3.42 -24.08 -14.71
N PRO A 301 4.03 -23.70 -15.84
CA PRO A 301 3.34 -23.70 -17.13
C PRO A 301 2.74 -25.10 -17.34
N ALA A 302 1.47 -25.14 -17.75
CA ALA A 302 0.82 -26.41 -18.06
C ALA A 302 1.70 -27.14 -19.08
N GLN A 303 2.16 -28.36 -18.74
CA GLN A 303 2.93 -29.17 -19.67
C GLN A 303 2.08 -29.32 -20.92
N SER A 304 2.49 -28.68 -22.02
CA SER A 304 1.85 -28.87 -23.31
C SER A 304 1.95 -30.35 -23.61
N GLY A 305 0.79 -31.03 -23.62
CA GLY A 305 0.68 -32.47 -23.72
C GLY A 305 1.63 -33.00 -24.77
N ALA A 306 2.48 -33.94 -24.35
CA ALA A 306 3.25 -34.75 -25.26
C ALA A 306 2.29 -35.28 -26.33
N ARG A 307 2.45 -34.77 -27.56
CA ARG A 307 1.82 -35.36 -28.73
C ARG A 307 2.26 -36.83 -28.77
N THR A 308 1.36 -37.72 -28.38
CA THR A 308 1.42 -39.11 -28.83
C THR A 308 1.37 -39.07 -30.36
N GLN A 309 2.50 -39.31 -31.00
CA GLN A 309 2.49 -39.69 -32.41
C GLN A 309 1.83 -41.08 -32.49
N PRO A 310 0.82 -41.27 -33.35
CA PRO A 310 0.33 -42.61 -33.64
C PRO A 310 1.39 -43.34 -34.49
N GLY A 311 1.71 -44.57 -34.08
CA GLY A 311 2.42 -45.54 -34.91
C GLY A 311 1.50 -46.22 -35.91
#